data_AF-A0A7C5P0L9-F1
#
_entry.id   AF-A0A7C5P0L9-F1
#
_cell.length_a   1.000
_cell.length_b   1.000
_cell.length_c   1.000
_cell.angle_alpha   90.00
_cell.angle_beta   90.00
_cell.angle_gamma   90.00
#
_symmetry.space_group_name_H-M   'P 1'
#
loop_
_entity.id
_entity.type
_entity.pdbx_description
1 polymer ?
#
loop_
_entity_poly.entity_id
_entity_poly.type
_entity_poly.pdbx_seq_one_letter_code
_entity_poly.pdbx_strand_id
1 'polypeptide(L)'
;MKTLRGRRIETLISWVRDGRMRPSRAIRLSDKPFKFILHMLLSPLPITLHRALTDMKYLKSGLSYIFVRPVRLLLIPAARHAWLVEMVEEGKKNHMLTESDADEILSKIDEPFVQKYLKSLAVHVCTLPITQIVSLACATVYIIMNWGSEPFLELFGKGWLIVAVFQVTPVSPGSLVRGLYVLYLVIRERNFKDYNIAVFLGFFKYVGYLAFPIQMAYRYPALARFMAAHWATGAVHVVPVFGEHGALMEHSVFDLFYNYPLTVRRRIIEKTKRRQQLNRYLLPAIAAAIAGGALLVGLDVMAMSSASELTASFARSLSKIWYAVILVPFFVGWVASATAGGMRSSRRIAFGALTGVLLGIIHTAGNTVLVTQWGLFDGLLQCYYDTGLAGLWRMFLFALFALVGAVVAETRPGRKSQ
;
A
#
# COMPACT_ATOMS: atom_id res chain seq x y z
N MET A 1 1.70 44.93 33.18
CA MET A 1 0.39 44.28 32.93
C MET A 1 -0.23 44.62 31.56
N LYS A 2 -0.22 45.88 31.09
CA LYS A 2 -0.81 46.27 29.78
C LYS A 2 -0.17 45.57 28.57
N THR A 3 1.16 45.41 28.57
CA THR A 3 1.93 44.71 27.51
C THR A 3 1.55 43.23 27.34
N LEU A 4 1.35 42.51 28.44
CA LEU A 4 0.92 41.10 28.41
C LEU A 4 -0.51 40.91 27.89
N ARG A 5 -1.39 41.90 28.10
CA ARG A 5 -2.76 41.88 27.55
C ARG A 5 -2.76 42.13 26.05
N GLY A 6 -1.92 43.05 25.57
CA GLY A 6 -1.75 43.31 24.13
C GLY A 6 -1.26 42.07 23.37
N ARG A 7 -0.18 41.45 23.82
CA ARG A 7 0.37 40.23 23.20
C ARG A 7 -0.62 39.06 23.17
N ARG A 8 -1.46 38.95 24.20
CA ARG A 8 -2.54 37.94 24.26
C ARG A 8 -3.59 38.16 23.18
N ILE A 9 -4.03 39.40 23.00
CA ILE A 9 -5.05 39.75 21.99
C ILE A 9 -4.49 39.52 20.59
N GLU A 10 -3.25 39.92 20.33
CA GLU A 10 -2.57 39.69 19.06
C GLU A 10 -2.48 38.19 18.71
N THR A 11 -2.09 37.36 19.69
CA THR A 11 -2.05 35.90 19.53
C THR A 11 -3.43 35.29 19.29
N LEU A 12 -4.47 35.83 19.94
CA LEU A 12 -5.84 35.38 19.71
C LEU A 12 -6.34 35.76 18.30
N ILE A 13 -5.96 36.93 17.80
CA ILE A 13 -6.27 37.38 16.44
C ILE A 13 -5.58 36.47 15.42
N SER A 14 -4.29 36.12 15.61
CA SER A 14 -3.60 35.19 14.71
C SER A 14 -4.26 33.82 14.72
N TRP A 15 -4.62 33.26 15.88
CA TRP A 15 -5.34 31.98 15.95
C TRP A 15 -6.72 32.00 15.30
N VAL A 16 -7.42 33.13 15.29
CA VAL A 16 -8.70 33.26 14.56
C VAL A 16 -8.45 33.29 13.06
N ARG A 17 -7.43 34.03 12.59
CA ARG A 17 -7.03 34.08 11.18
C ARG A 17 -6.58 32.72 10.65
N ASP A 18 -5.81 31.98 11.45
CA ASP A 18 -5.34 30.63 11.12
C ASP A 18 -6.46 29.57 11.18
N GLY A 19 -7.69 29.95 11.55
CA GLY A 19 -8.82 29.03 11.68
C GLY A 19 -8.74 28.07 12.87
N ARG A 20 -7.78 28.28 13.79
CA ARG A 20 -7.61 27.50 15.04
C ARG A 20 -8.74 27.71 16.03
N MET A 21 -9.35 28.90 16.02
CA MET A 21 -10.41 29.26 16.97
C MET A 21 -11.52 30.10 16.33
N ARG A 22 -12.75 29.95 16.83
CA ARG A 22 -13.90 30.80 16.43
C ARG A 22 -13.79 32.21 17.05
N PRO A 23 -14.20 33.28 16.33
CA PRO A 23 -14.16 34.66 16.84
C PRO A 23 -14.84 34.85 18.21
N SER A 24 -16.07 34.32 18.34
CA SER A 24 -16.85 34.31 19.60
C SER A 24 -16.14 33.69 20.81
N ARG A 25 -15.17 32.80 20.58
CA ARG A 25 -14.42 32.13 21.64
C ARG A 25 -13.13 32.86 21.97
N ALA A 26 -12.49 33.50 20.98
CA ALA A 26 -11.36 34.39 21.19
C ALA A 26 -11.72 35.57 22.11
N ILE A 27 -12.90 36.19 21.91
CA ILE A 27 -13.42 37.24 22.80
C ILE A 27 -13.63 36.74 24.23
N ARG A 28 -14.07 35.48 24.41
CA ARG A 28 -14.22 34.89 25.76
C ARG A 28 -12.89 34.50 26.42
N LEU A 29 -11.83 34.36 25.63
CA LEU A 29 -10.50 33.96 26.09
C LEU A 29 -9.61 35.16 26.42
N SER A 30 -9.88 36.35 25.86
CA SER A 30 -9.10 37.57 26.12
C SER A 30 -9.01 37.90 27.61
N ASP A 31 -10.12 37.69 28.33
CA ASP A 31 -10.23 38.03 29.75
C ASP A 31 -9.88 36.86 30.69
N LYS A 32 -9.47 35.69 30.16
CA LYS A 32 -9.16 34.49 30.95
C LYS A 32 -7.71 34.03 30.76
N PRO A 33 -6.73 34.60 31.51
CA PRO A 33 -5.30 34.35 31.33
C PRO A 33 -4.91 32.87 31.42
N PHE A 34 -5.48 32.15 32.39
CA PHE A 34 -5.17 30.73 32.59
C PHE A 34 -5.62 29.87 31.40
N LYS A 35 -6.81 30.12 30.86
CA LYS A 35 -7.31 29.39 29.68
C LYS A 35 -6.49 29.72 28.42
N PHE A 36 -6.00 30.95 28.31
CA PHE A 36 -5.08 31.31 27.23
C PHE A 36 -3.77 30.52 27.29
N ILE A 37 -3.18 30.35 28.47
CA ILE A 37 -1.94 29.57 28.64
C ILE A 37 -2.16 28.10 28.24
N LEU A 38 -3.28 27.49 28.63
CA LEU A 38 -3.61 26.12 28.23
C LEU A 38 -3.72 25.98 26.70
N HIS A 39 -4.35 26.95 26.03
CA HIS A 39 -4.42 26.98 24.56
C HIS A 39 -3.06 27.23 23.90
N MET A 40 -2.16 27.95 24.58
CA MET A 40 -0.79 28.21 24.12
C MET A 40 0.07 26.94 24.21
N LEU A 41 -0.04 26.15 25.28
CA LEU A 41 0.65 24.86 25.39
C LEU A 41 0.26 23.90 24.26
N LEU A 42 -0.98 24.01 23.77
CA LEU A 42 -1.48 23.23 22.65
C LEU A 42 -1.17 23.85 21.27
N SER A 43 -0.69 25.10 21.20
CA SER A 43 -0.46 25.78 19.92
C SER A 43 0.61 25.16 19.00
N PRO A 44 1.62 24.42 19.50
CA PRO A 44 2.54 23.66 18.63
C PRO A 44 1.85 22.57 17.83
N LEU A 45 0.65 22.13 18.23
CA LEU A 45 -0.10 21.11 17.50
C LEU A 45 -0.60 21.63 16.15
N PRO A 46 -0.79 20.74 15.17
CA PRO A 46 -1.46 21.08 13.91
C PRO A 46 -2.80 21.78 14.14
N ILE A 47 -3.17 22.71 13.26
CA ILE A 47 -4.37 23.56 13.38
C ILE A 47 -5.63 22.74 13.69
N THR A 48 -5.80 21.62 12.99
CA THR A 48 -6.93 20.70 13.15
C THR A 48 -6.96 20.05 14.54
N LEU A 49 -5.82 19.60 15.03
CA LEU A 49 -5.69 18.94 16.33
C LEU A 49 -5.86 19.94 17.49
N HIS A 50 -5.26 21.14 17.36
CA HIS A 50 -5.47 22.23 18.30
C HIS A 50 -6.94 22.61 18.40
N ARG A 51 -7.63 22.76 17.26
CA ARG A 51 -9.07 23.06 17.22
C ARG A 51 -9.92 21.92 17.77
N ALA A 52 -9.56 20.67 17.51
CA ALA A 52 -10.26 19.49 18.02
C ALA A 52 -10.18 19.40 19.55
N LEU A 53 -9.00 19.59 20.14
CA LEU A 53 -8.81 19.53 21.58
C LEU A 53 -9.44 20.74 22.30
N THR A 54 -9.50 21.89 21.64
CA THR A 54 -9.98 23.12 22.27
C THR A 54 -11.46 23.41 22.03
N ASP A 55 -12.05 22.97 20.92
CA ASP A 55 -13.47 23.14 20.59
C ASP A 55 -14.22 21.80 20.55
N MET A 56 -14.81 21.43 21.70
CA MET A 56 -15.64 20.23 21.84
C MET A 56 -16.79 20.16 20.81
N LYS A 57 -17.35 21.29 20.36
CA LYS A 57 -18.39 21.27 19.32
C LYS A 57 -17.81 20.83 17.97
N TYR A 58 -16.61 21.29 17.65
CA TYR A 58 -15.88 20.88 16.44
C TYR A 58 -15.45 19.40 16.52
N LEU A 59 -14.97 18.94 17.68
CA LEU A 59 -14.65 17.54 17.89
C LEU A 59 -15.88 16.64 17.74
N LYS A 60 -17.00 16.99 18.38
CA LYS A 60 -18.25 16.21 18.24
C LYS A 60 -18.76 16.16 16.80
N SER A 61 -18.70 17.27 16.06
CA SER A 61 -19.08 17.26 14.63
C SER A 61 -18.12 16.43 13.79
N GLY A 62 -16.81 16.50 14.05
CA GLY A 62 -15.80 15.69 13.35
C GLY A 62 -15.92 14.20 13.65
N LEU A 63 -16.11 13.83 14.92
CA LEU A 63 -16.37 12.45 15.33
C LEU A 63 -17.68 11.91 14.75
N SER A 64 -18.75 12.71 14.76
CA SER A 64 -20.01 12.33 14.12
C SER A 64 -19.82 12.11 12.61
N TYR A 65 -19.08 12.98 11.94
CA TYR A 65 -18.76 12.81 10.53
C TYR A 65 -17.94 11.52 10.26
N ILE A 66 -16.95 11.21 11.09
CA ILE A 66 -16.07 10.04 10.90
C ILE A 66 -16.76 8.73 11.27
N PHE A 67 -17.56 8.70 12.33
CA PHE A 67 -18.13 7.45 12.88
C PHE A 67 -19.62 7.25 12.55
N VAL A 68 -20.43 8.30 12.60
CA VAL A 68 -21.89 8.19 12.39
C VAL A 68 -22.22 8.19 10.90
N ARG A 69 -21.51 8.99 10.09
CA ARG A 69 -21.79 9.10 8.65
C ARG A 69 -21.57 7.78 7.90
N PRO A 70 -20.46 7.02 8.08
CA PRO A 70 -20.31 5.72 7.42
C PRO A 70 -21.39 4.71 7.81
N VAL A 71 -21.75 4.66 9.09
CA VAL A 71 -22.85 3.79 9.58
C VAL A 71 -24.18 4.18 8.96
N ARG A 72 -24.46 5.49 8.85
CA ARG A 72 -25.68 6.00 8.20
C ARG A 72 -25.71 5.68 6.70
N LEU A 73 -24.57 5.79 6.01
CA LEU A 73 -24.41 5.40 4.61
C LEU A 73 -24.61 3.88 4.42
N LEU A 74 -24.15 3.05 5.36
CA LEU A 74 -24.36 1.61 5.32
C LEU A 74 -25.84 1.23 5.44
N LEU A 75 -26.55 1.88 6.37
CA LEU A 75 -27.89 1.46 6.77
C LEU A 75 -29.01 2.15 5.97
N ILE A 76 -28.83 3.39 5.51
CA ILE A 76 -29.91 4.20 4.93
C ILE A 76 -29.65 4.44 3.43
N PRO A 77 -30.46 3.85 2.52
CA PRO A 77 -30.34 4.09 1.08
C PRO A 77 -30.50 5.56 0.68
N ALA A 78 -31.52 6.23 1.22
CA ALA A 78 -31.75 7.65 0.97
C ALA A 78 -30.56 8.53 1.38
N ALA A 79 -29.85 8.15 2.44
CA ALA A 79 -28.65 8.89 2.88
C ALA A 79 -27.48 8.72 1.89
N ARG A 80 -27.34 7.58 1.22
CA ARG A 80 -26.32 7.38 0.19
C ARG A 80 -26.61 8.19 -1.06
N HIS A 81 -27.87 8.18 -1.49
CA HIS A 81 -28.33 8.99 -2.61
C HIS A 81 -28.08 10.47 -2.34
N ALA A 82 -28.64 11.00 -1.25
CA ALA A 82 -28.47 12.41 -0.87
C ALA A 82 -26.99 12.79 -0.72
N TRP A 83 -26.17 11.90 -0.16
CA TRP A 83 -24.74 12.16 -0.02
C TRP A 83 -24.02 12.26 -1.36
N LEU A 84 -24.29 11.35 -2.31
CA LEU A 84 -23.64 11.39 -3.61
C LEU A 84 -24.11 12.60 -4.42
N VAL A 85 -25.38 13.00 -4.31
CA VAL A 85 -25.89 14.25 -4.90
C VAL A 85 -25.15 15.46 -4.33
N GLU A 86 -25.10 15.59 -3.00
CA GLU A 86 -24.38 16.68 -2.31
C GLU A 86 -22.91 16.75 -2.76
N MET A 87 -22.25 15.59 -2.87
CA MET A 87 -20.88 15.51 -3.38
C MET A 87 -20.76 15.99 -4.83
N VAL A 88 -21.65 15.56 -5.72
CA VAL A 88 -21.62 15.97 -7.14
C VAL A 88 -21.85 17.47 -7.26
N GLU A 89 -22.79 18.04 -6.50
CA GLU A 89 -23.03 19.48 -6.44
C GLU A 89 -21.81 20.26 -5.94
N GLU A 90 -21.16 19.79 -4.87
CA GLU A 90 -19.91 20.36 -4.38
C GLU A 90 -18.79 20.23 -5.43
N GLY A 91 -18.73 19.09 -6.12
CA GLY A 91 -17.80 18.83 -7.22
C GLY A 91 -17.97 19.80 -8.39
N LYS A 92 -19.23 20.09 -8.77
CA LYS A 92 -19.56 21.10 -9.78
C LYS A 92 -19.10 22.48 -9.33
N LYS A 93 -19.41 22.87 -8.08
CA LYS A 93 -19.03 24.16 -7.52
C LYS A 93 -17.51 24.37 -7.48
N ASN A 94 -16.76 23.31 -7.21
CA ASN A 94 -15.31 23.33 -7.12
C ASN A 94 -14.62 23.03 -8.47
N HIS A 95 -15.36 23.04 -9.58
CA HIS A 95 -14.86 22.75 -10.94
C HIS A 95 -14.11 21.40 -11.07
N MET A 96 -14.43 20.42 -10.22
CA MET A 96 -13.89 19.06 -10.28
C MET A 96 -14.62 18.17 -11.30
N LEU A 97 -15.78 18.61 -11.77
CA LEU A 97 -16.66 17.89 -12.70
C LEU A 97 -17.12 18.82 -13.82
N THR A 98 -17.20 18.29 -15.03
CA THR A 98 -17.94 18.94 -16.12
C THR A 98 -19.45 18.72 -15.90
N GLU A 99 -20.28 19.60 -16.45
CA GLU A 99 -21.75 19.44 -16.41
C GLU A 99 -22.17 18.08 -17.00
N SER A 100 -21.56 17.69 -18.12
CA SER A 100 -21.83 16.39 -18.76
C SER A 100 -21.45 15.19 -17.88
N ASP A 101 -20.31 15.23 -17.18
CA ASP A 101 -19.91 14.15 -16.28
C ASP A 101 -20.82 14.10 -15.05
N ALA A 102 -21.27 15.25 -14.55
CA ALA A 102 -22.18 15.32 -13.40
C ALA A 102 -23.55 14.71 -13.72
N ASP A 103 -24.12 15.02 -14.89
CA ASP A 103 -25.39 14.45 -15.34
C ASP A 103 -25.27 12.94 -15.60
N GLU A 104 -24.13 12.47 -16.12
CA GLU A 104 -23.85 11.04 -16.26
C GLU A 104 -23.82 10.32 -14.90
N ILE A 105 -23.21 10.94 -13.87
CA ILE A 105 -23.16 10.36 -12.53
C ILE A 105 -24.56 10.33 -11.90
N LEU A 106 -25.30 11.43 -11.98
CA LEU A 106 -26.62 11.57 -11.38
C LEU A 106 -27.65 10.65 -12.04
N SER A 107 -27.61 10.46 -13.36
CA SER A 107 -28.51 9.52 -14.06
C SER A 107 -28.30 8.05 -13.66
N LYS A 108 -27.13 7.71 -13.09
CA LYS A 108 -26.75 6.33 -12.73
C LYS A 108 -26.74 6.08 -11.22
N ILE A 109 -27.16 7.06 -10.40
CA ILE A 109 -27.07 7.00 -8.94
C ILE A 109 -27.89 5.87 -8.32
N ASP A 110 -29.04 5.56 -8.91
CA ASP A 110 -29.96 4.52 -8.46
C ASP A 110 -29.58 3.13 -9.00
N GLU A 111 -28.53 3.04 -9.83
CA GLU A 111 -28.08 1.75 -10.32
C GLU A 111 -27.61 0.86 -9.15
N PRO A 112 -28.05 -0.42 -9.10
CA PRO A 112 -27.69 -1.33 -8.01
C PRO A 112 -26.18 -1.45 -7.78
N PHE A 113 -25.37 -1.32 -8.84
CA PHE A 113 -23.91 -1.41 -8.75
C PHE A 113 -23.31 -0.20 -8.01
N VAL A 114 -23.79 1.02 -8.27
CA VAL A 114 -23.32 2.24 -7.58
C VAL A 114 -23.70 2.19 -6.10
N GLN A 115 -24.92 1.76 -5.79
CA GLN A 115 -25.37 1.60 -4.40
C GLN A 115 -24.54 0.54 -3.64
N LYS A 116 -24.20 -0.57 -4.29
CA LYS A 116 -23.27 -1.58 -3.74
C LYS A 116 -21.90 -1.00 -3.48
N TYR A 117 -21.35 -0.24 -4.43
CA TYR A 117 -20.05 0.41 -4.27
C TYR A 117 -20.03 1.33 -3.05
N LEU A 118 -21.02 2.23 -2.91
CA LEU A 118 -21.10 3.16 -1.78
C LEU A 118 -21.22 2.41 -0.44
N LYS A 119 -21.97 1.31 -0.41
CA LYS A 119 -22.07 0.44 0.77
C LYS A 119 -20.73 -0.22 1.09
N SER A 120 -20.07 -0.83 0.10
CA SER A 120 -18.76 -1.44 0.27
C SER A 120 -17.73 -0.42 0.75
N LEU A 121 -17.69 0.79 0.17
CA LEU A 121 -16.83 1.89 0.57
C LEU A 121 -16.99 2.21 2.06
N ALA A 122 -18.23 2.31 2.54
CA ALA A 122 -18.51 2.57 3.94
C ALA A 122 -18.08 1.41 4.85
N VAL A 123 -18.26 0.14 4.45
CA VAL A 123 -17.72 -1.02 5.19
C VAL A 123 -16.20 -0.92 5.29
N HIS A 124 -15.54 -0.55 4.19
CA HIS A 124 -14.08 -0.45 4.14
C HIS A 124 -13.56 0.64 5.08
N VAL A 125 -14.22 1.79 5.12
CA VAL A 125 -13.90 2.86 6.08
C VAL A 125 -14.07 2.36 7.52
N CYS A 126 -15.14 1.62 7.81
CA CYS A 126 -15.35 1.02 9.13
C CYS A 126 -14.29 -0.04 9.51
N THR A 127 -13.64 -0.67 8.52
CA THR A 127 -12.56 -1.66 8.78
C THR A 127 -11.17 -1.04 8.99
N LEU A 128 -10.96 0.23 8.63
CA LEU A 128 -9.68 0.94 8.82
C LEU A 128 -9.12 0.85 10.25
N PRO A 129 -9.91 1.11 11.32
CA PRO A 129 -9.38 1.09 12.68
C PRO A 129 -9.17 -0.32 13.25
N ILE A 130 -9.71 -1.38 12.63
CA ILE A 130 -9.69 -2.74 13.19
C ILE A 130 -8.27 -3.22 13.46
N THR A 131 -7.35 -3.00 12.51
CA THR A 131 -5.95 -3.41 12.69
C THR A 131 -5.30 -2.72 13.88
N GLN A 132 -5.60 -1.43 14.12
CA GLN A 132 -5.05 -0.68 15.25
C GLN A 132 -5.62 -1.16 16.58
N ILE A 133 -6.93 -1.42 16.61
CA ILE A 133 -7.62 -1.94 17.80
C ILE A 133 -7.06 -3.31 18.17
N VAL A 134 -6.92 -4.22 17.20
CA VAL A 134 -6.40 -5.57 17.43
C VAL A 134 -4.93 -5.53 17.83
N SER A 135 -4.09 -4.75 17.14
CA SER A 135 -2.66 -4.66 17.49
C SER A 135 -2.45 -4.09 18.90
N LEU A 136 -3.23 -3.06 19.27
CA LEU A 136 -3.16 -2.48 20.59
C LEU A 136 -3.67 -3.45 21.65
N ALA A 137 -4.79 -4.13 21.40
CA ALA A 137 -5.32 -5.15 22.31
C ALA A 137 -4.31 -6.29 22.54
N CYS A 138 -3.69 -6.81 21.48
CA CYS A 138 -2.65 -7.85 21.60
C CYS A 138 -1.43 -7.34 22.40
N ALA A 139 -0.96 -6.12 22.13
CA ALA A 139 0.14 -5.52 22.88
C ALA A 139 -0.21 -5.31 24.36
N THR A 140 -1.43 -4.83 24.65
CA THR A 140 -1.92 -4.64 26.03
C THR A 140 -2.03 -5.97 26.77
N VAL A 141 -2.62 -7.00 26.14
CA VAL A 141 -2.71 -8.34 26.73
C VAL A 141 -1.31 -8.88 27.02
N TYR A 142 -0.36 -8.74 26.09
CA TYR A 142 1.03 -9.15 26.29
C TYR A 142 1.68 -8.44 27.49
N ILE A 143 1.52 -7.11 27.59
CA ILE A 143 2.06 -6.31 28.69
C ILE A 143 1.45 -6.75 30.03
N ILE A 144 0.13 -6.97 30.08
CA ILE A 144 -0.55 -7.42 31.30
C ILE A 144 -0.09 -8.81 31.72
N MET A 145 0.05 -9.74 30.77
CA MET A 145 0.44 -11.13 31.06
C MET A 145 1.90 -11.25 31.53
N ASN A 146 2.77 -10.33 31.12
CA ASN A 146 4.19 -10.31 31.48
C ASN A 146 4.50 -9.16 32.48
N TRP A 147 3.46 -8.70 33.18
CA TRP A 147 3.60 -7.62 34.15
C TRP A 147 4.36 -8.14 35.38
N GLY A 148 5.56 -7.61 35.62
CA GLY A 148 6.40 -7.96 36.77
C GLY A 148 7.41 -9.08 36.52
N SER A 149 7.38 -9.76 35.37
CA SER A 149 8.41 -10.74 34.99
C SER A 149 9.63 -10.10 34.30
N GLU A 150 9.44 -8.96 33.62
CA GLU A 150 10.48 -8.28 32.86
C GLU A 150 10.67 -6.81 33.29
N PRO A 151 11.87 -6.22 33.09
CA PRO A 151 12.08 -4.79 33.28
C PRO A 151 11.15 -3.94 32.39
N PHE A 152 10.67 -2.82 32.94
CA PHE A 152 9.68 -1.95 32.29
C PHE A 152 10.03 -1.58 30.84
N LEU A 153 11.28 -1.23 30.57
CA LEU A 153 11.71 -0.80 29.24
C LEU A 153 11.63 -1.93 28.21
N GLU A 154 11.99 -3.16 28.59
CA GLU A 154 11.95 -4.33 27.71
C GLU A 154 10.51 -4.75 27.43
N LEU A 155 9.66 -4.76 28.46
CA LEU A 155 8.24 -5.11 28.34
C LEU A 155 7.50 -4.19 27.38
N PHE A 156 7.66 -2.87 27.55
CA PHE A 156 7.07 -1.88 26.65
C PHE A 156 7.73 -1.89 25.26
N GLY A 157 9.04 -2.18 25.18
CA GLY A 157 9.75 -2.37 23.92
C GLY A 157 9.16 -3.52 23.09
N LYS A 158 8.90 -4.66 23.72
CA LYS A 158 8.23 -5.81 23.08
C LYS A 158 6.77 -5.50 22.72
N GLY A 159 6.04 -4.79 23.57
CA GLY A 159 4.70 -4.30 23.27
C GLY A 159 4.66 -3.42 22.01
N TRP A 160 5.61 -2.48 21.88
CA TRP A 160 5.76 -1.66 20.68
C TRP A 160 6.19 -2.47 19.45
N LEU A 161 7.05 -3.46 19.62
CA LEU A 161 7.44 -4.38 18.55
C LEU A 161 6.23 -5.13 17.99
N ILE A 162 5.32 -5.61 18.85
CA ILE A 162 4.06 -6.25 18.43
C ILE A 162 3.27 -5.29 17.53
N VAL A 163 3.06 -4.04 17.99
CA VAL A 163 2.36 -3.02 17.18
C VAL A 163 3.06 -2.80 15.84
N ALA A 164 4.39 -2.67 15.84
CA ALA A 164 5.19 -2.46 14.63
C ALA A 164 5.07 -3.63 13.63
N VAL A 165 5.08 -4.88 14.12
CA VAL A 165 4.89 -6.07 13.27
C VAL A 165 3.54 -6.02 12.57
N PHE A 166 2.44 -5.74 13.29
CA PHE A 166 1.12 -5.55 12.70
C PHE A 166 1.05 -4.36 11.73
N GLN A 167 1.96 -3.38 11.88
CA GLN A 167 2.07 -2.30 10.90
C GLN A 167 2.70 -2.77 9.60
N VAL A 168 3.79 -3.51 9.66
CA VAL A 168 4.57 -3.93 8.48
C VAL A 168 3.93 -5.12 7.75
N THR A 169 3.20 -5.99 8.44
CA THR A 169 2.60 -7.19 7.84
C THR A 169 1.64 -6.84 6.69
N PRO A 170 1.82 -7.43 5.48
CA PRO A 170 0.97 -7.16 4.31
C PRO A 170 -0.48 -7.59 4.50
N VAL A 171 -0.71 -8.59 5.35
CA VAL A 171 -2.04 -9.08 5.75
C VAL A 171 -2.25 -8.69 7.20
N SER A 172 -3.38 -8.07 7.50
CA SER A 172 -3.71 -7.54 8.82
C SER A 172 -5.14 -7.92 9.22
N PRO A 173 -5.51 -7.85 10.50
CA PRO A 173 -6.88 -8.16 10.94
C PRO A 173 -7.95 -7.38 10.17
N GLY A 174 -7.77 -6.09 9.93
CA GLY A 174 -8.71 -5.29 9.13
C GLY A 174 -8.79 -5.73 7.68
N SER A 175 -7.67 -6.13 7.05
CA SER A 175 -7.68 -6.63 5.67
C SER A 175 -8.27 -8.04 5.56
N LEU A 176 -8.15 -8.87 6.60
CA LEU A 176 -8.86 -10.15 6.68
C LEU A 176 -10.38 -9.94 6.75
N VAL A 177 -10.87 -9.09 7.66
CA VAL A 177 -12.30 -8.80 7.79
C VAL A 177 -12.86 -8.26 6.47
N ARG A 178 -12.14 -7.34 5.82
CA ARG A 178 -12.50 -6.80 4.51
C ARG A 178 -12.49 -7.88 3.42
N GLY A 179 -11.43 -8.68 3.31
CA GLY A 179 -11.33 -9.76 2.32
C GLY A 179 -12.44 -10.80 2.48
N LEU A 180 -12.75 -11.18 3.72
CA LEU A 180 -13.88 -12.06 4.05
C LEU A 180 -15.22 -11.43 3.71
N TYR A 181 -15.40 -10.12 3.91
CA TYR A 181 -16.60 -9.41 3.49
C TYR A 181 -16.79 -9.46 1.97
N VAL A 182 -15.72 -9.23 1.21
CA VAL A 182 -15.78 -9.35 -0.27
C VAL A 182 -16.09 -10.79 -0.68
N LEU A 183 -15.43 -11.77 -0.07
CA LEU A 183 -15.69 -13.18 -0.33
C LEU A 183 -17.16 -13.55 -0.04
N TYR A 184 -17.70 -13.05 1.07
CA TYR A 184 -19.12 -13.19 1.39
C TYR A 184 -20.02 -12.59 0.31
N LEU A 185 -19.72 -11.39 -0.20
CA LEU A 185 -20.47 -10.79 -1.30
C LEU A 185 -20.41 -11.65 -2.57
N VAL A 186 -19.24 -12.18 -2.92
CA VAL A 186 -19.07 -13.07 -4.09
C VAL A 186 -19.93 -14.33 -3.97
N ILE A 187 -19.90 -14.97 -2.80
CA ILE A 187 -20.66 -16.20 -2.53
C ILE A 187 -22.17 -15.90 -2.55
N ARG A 188 -22.59 -14.83 -1.86
CA ARG A 188 -24.01 -14.46 -1.74
C ARG A 188 -24.60 -14.04 -3.08
N GLU A 189 -23.86 -13.27 -3.87
CA GLU A 189 -24.34 -12.76 -5.16
C GLU A 189 -24.08 -13.72 -6.32
N ARG A 190 -23.36 -14.82 -6.08
CA ARG A 190 -22.96 -15.82 -7.10
C ARG A 190 -22.30 -15.18 -8.33
N ASN A 191 -21.56 -14.10 -8.12
CA ASN A 191 -20.95 -13.33 -9.20
C ASN A 191 -19.45 -13.19 -8.94
N PHE A 192 -18.62 -14.03 -9.55
CA PHE A 192 -17.17 -13.93 -9.41
C PHE A 192 -16.56 -12.87 -10.33
N LYS A 193 -17.19 -12.63 -11.49
CA LYS A 193 -16.65 -11.77 -12.55
C LYS A 193 -16.55 -10.31 -12.10
N ASP A 194 -17.56 -9.83 -11.39
CA ASP A 194 -17.60 -8.44 -10.92
C ASP A 194 -16.70 -8.19 -9.69
N TYR A 195 -16.27 -9.25 -9.00
CA TYR A 195 -15.47 -9.16 -7.76
C TYR A 195 -14.07 -9.74 -7.88
N ASN A 196 -13.64 -10.22 -9.05
CA ASN A 196 -12.37 -10.93 -9.23
C ASN A 196 -11.18 -10.16 -8.66
N ILE A 197 -11.05 -8.87 -8.97
CA ILE A 197 -9.97 -8.00 -8.49
C ILE A 197 -10.11 -7.78 -6.96
N ALA A 198 -11.31 -7.54 -6.46
CA ALA A 198 -11.57 -7.29 -5.04
C ALA A 198 -11.34 -8.51 -4.15
N VAL A 199 -11.60 -9.73 -4.62
CA VAL A 199 -11.33 -10.96 -3.87
C VAL A 199 -9.84 -11.12 -3.59
N PHE A 200 -8.98 -10.85 -4.58
CA PHE A 200 -7.54 -10.99 -4.41
C PHE A 200 -6.93 -9.78 -3.67
N LEU A 201 -7.31 -8.56 -4.04
CA LEU A 201 -6.75 -7.35 -3.42
C LEU A 201 -7.28 -7.10 -2.01
N GLY A 202 -8.49 -7.58 -1.68
CA GLY A 202 -9.15 -7.35 -0.40
C GLY A 202 -8.33 -7.78 0.82
N PHE A 203 -7.50 -8.83 0.69
CA PHE A 203 -6.65 -9.33 1.77
C PHE A 203 -5.38 -8.50 2.03
N PHE A 204 -4.98 -7.63 1.10
CA PHE A 204 -3.76 -6.81 1.23
C PHE A 204 -4.04 -5.50 1.95
N LYS A 205 -3.40 -5.27 3.10
CA LYS A 205 -3.58 -4.08 3.96
C LYS A 205 -3.54 -2.76 3.19
N TYR A 206 -2.48 -2.56 2.40
CA TYR A 206 -2.21 -1.28 1.73
C TYR A 206 -3.04 -1.05 0.46
N VAL A 207 -3.23 -2.09 -0.35
CA VAL A 207 -3.85 -1.96 -1.67
C VAL A 207 -5.34 -2.29 -1.66
N GLY A 208 -5.82 -3.09 -0.70
CA GLY A 208 -7.18 -3.60 -0.72
C GLY A 208 -8.28 -2.54 -0.55
N TYR A 209 -7.98 -1.35 -0.03
CA TYR A 209 -8.95 -0.24 -0.01
C TYR A 209 -9.22 0.31 -1.41
N LEU A 210 -8.25 0.19 -2.32
CA LEU A 210 -8.37 0.64 -3.70
C LEU A 210 -9.09 -0.39 -4.59
N ALA A 211 -9.36 -1.59 -4.09
CA ALA A 211 -9.90 -2.66 -4.92
C ALA A 211 -11.28 -2.31 -5.54
N PHE A 212 -12.19 -1.77 -4.74
CA PHE A 212 -13.49 -1.30 -5.23
C PHE A 212 -13.40 -0.07 -6.14
N PRO A 213 -12.62 0.99 -5.80
CA PRO A 213 -12.35 2.10 -6.73
C PRO A 213 -11.74 1.66 -8.07
N ILE A 214 -10.77 0.74 -8.07
CA ILE A 214 -10.15 0.20 -9.28
C ILE A 214 -11.21 -0.52 -10.13
N GLN A 215 -12.08 -1.31 -9.51
CA GLN A 215 -13.19 -1.95 -10.22
C GLN A 215 -14.18 -0.94 -10.79
N MET A 216 -14.52 0.11 -10.03
CA MET A 216 -15.38 1.20 -10.49
C MET A 216 -14.80 1.91 -11.70
N ALA A 217 -13.49 2.15 -11.75
CA ALA A 217 -12.83 2.82 -12.86
C ALA A 217 -13.04 2.10 -14.20
N TYR A 218 -13.28 0.79 -14.19
CA TYR A 218 -13.60 0.03 -15.42
C TYR A 218 -15.04 0.18 -15.89
N ARG A 219 -16.01 0.41 -14.99
CA ARG A 219 -17.45 0.39 -15.32
C ARG A 219 -18.10 1.78 -15.31
N TYR A 220 -17.63 2.68 -14.45
CA TYR A 220 -18.10 4.06 -14.31
C TYR A 220 -16.88 5.01 -14.17
N PRO A 221 -16.17 5.30 -15.29
CA PRO A 221 -14.93 6.06 -15.25
C PRO A 221 -15.13 7.52 -14.81
N ALA A 222 -16.27 8.15 -15.10
CA ALA A 222 -16.60 9.49 -14.62
C ALA A 222 -16.72 9.54 -13.09
N LEU A 223 -17.53 8.67 -12.50
CA LEU A 223 -17.70 8.56 -11.06
C LEU A 223 -16.38 8.20 -10.34
N ALA A 224 -15.60 7.27 -10.89
CA ALA A 224 -14.32 6.89 -10.28
C ALA A 224 -13.30 8.04 -10.26
N ARG A 225 -13.18 8.79 -11.37
CA ARG A 225 -12.32 9.99 -11.45
C ARG A 225 -12.78 11.08 -10.49
N PHE A 226 -14.09 11.31 -10.40
CA PHE A 226 -14.65 12.28 -9.48
C PHE A 226 -14.41 11.89 -8.01
N MET A 227 -14.70 10.65 -7.64
CA MET A 227 -14.46 10.16 -6.28
C MET A 227 -12.99 10.27 -5.90
N ALA A 228 -12.09 9.98 -6.83
CA ALA A 228 -10.66 10.19 -6.66
C ALA A 228 -10.29 11.65 -6.42
N ALA A 229 -10.83 12.58 -7.23
CA ALA A 229 -10.59 14.02 -7.14
C ALA A 229 -11.08 14.57 -5.81
N HIS A 230 -12.31 14.22 -5.44
CA HIS A 230 -12.90 14.61 -4.19
C HIS A 230 -12.16 14.05 -2.97
N TRP A 231 -11.65 12.81 -3.05
CA TRP A 231 -10.87 12.22 -1.95
C TRP A 231 -9.45 12.73 -1.87
N ALA A 232 -8.79 12.99 -3.01
CA ALA A 232 -7.47 13.59 -3.05
C ALA A 232 -7.51 15.00 -2.46
N THR A 233 -8.43 15.85 -2.91
CA THR A 233 -8.63 17.21 -2.36
C THR A 233 -9.02 17.17 -0.88
N GLY A 234 -9.97 16.30 -0.50
CA GLY A 234 -10.39 16.13 0.89
C GLY A 234 -9.27 15.63 1.83
N ALA A 235 -8.43 14.69 1.39
CA ALA A 235 -7.32 14.16 2.17
C ALA A 235 -6.15 15.16 2.31
N VAL A 236 -5.90 15.96 1.27
CA VAL A 236 -4.91 17.05 1.30
C VAL A 236 -5.31 18.14 2.30
N HIS A 237 -6.60 18.32 2.59
CA HIS A 237 -7.05 19.21 3.67
C HIS A 237 -6.89 18.61 5.08
N VAL A 238 -6.75 17.29 5.22
CA VAL A 238 -6.57 16.60 6.52
C VAL A 238 -5.09 16.52 6.92
N VAL A 239 -4.18 16.40 5.95
CA VAL A 239 -2.73 16.44 6.17
C VAL A 239 -2.21 17.84 5.85
N PRO A 240 -1.90 18.69 6.84
CA PRO A 240 -1.37 20.02 6.58
C PRO A 240 0.08 19.89 6.09
N VAL A 241 0.27 19.70 4.79
CA VAL A 241 1.57 19.85 4.14
C VAL A 241 1.62 21.29 3.61
N PHE A 242 2.38 22.12 4.31
CA PHE A 242 2.90 23.43 3.93
C PHE A 242 2.23 24.16 2.74
N GLY A 243 1.41 25.16 3.08
CA GLY A 243 1.63 26.54 2.63
C GLY A 243 1.23 26.98 1.23
N GLU A 244 1.03 26.10 0.24
CA GLU A 244 0.55 26.50 -1.08
C GLU A 244 -0.60 25.60 -1.58
N HIS A 245 -1.52 26.18 -2.33
CA HIS A 245 -2.69 25.49 -2.88
C HIS A 245 -2.26 24.30 -3.75
N GLY A 246 -2.30 23.08 -3.18
CA GLY A 246 -2.84 21.85 -3.78
C GLY A 246 -2.18 21.23 -5.01
N ALA A 247 -1.52 21.96 -5.90
CA ALA A 247 -1.31 21.48 -7.27
C ALA A 247 -0.29 20.32 -7.41
N LEU A 248 0.83 20.34 -6.67
CA LEU A 248 1.93 19.39 -6.94
C LEU A 248 1.71 18.01 -6.33
N MET A 249 1.23 17.92 -5.08
CA MET A 249 0.94 16.63 -4.45
C MET A 249 -0.31 15.99 -5.05
N GLU A 250 -1.33 16.81 -5.34
CA GLU A 250 -2.52 16.36 -6.05
C GLU A 250 -2.17 15.84 -7.44
N HIS A 251 -1.43 16.60 -8.26
CA HIS A 251 -0.94 16.10 -9.55
C HIS A 251 -0.06 14.87 -9.41
N SER A 252 0.84 14.80 -8.42
CA SER A 252 1.69 13.61 -8.23
C SER A 252 0.88 12.37 -7.86
N VAL A 253 -0.15 12.50 -7.01
CA VAL A 253 -1.04 11.40 -6.62
C VAL A 253 -1.93 11.02 -7.82
N PHE A 254 -2.50 12.00 -8.53
CA PHE A 254 -3.27 11.76 -9.75
C PHE A 254 -2.43 11.07 -10.81
N ASP A 255 -1.22 11.54 -11.03
CA ASP A 255 -0.31 10.99 -12.00
C ASP A 255 0.10 9.57 -11.62
N LEU A 256 0.44 9.31 -10.35
CA LEU A 256 0.88 8.00 -9.91
C LEU A 256 -0.24 6.95 -9.97
N PHE A 257 -1.46 7.31 -9.56
CA PHE A 257 -2.56 6.34 -9.44
C PHE A 257 -3.48 6.26 -10.66
N TYR A 258 -3.57 7.31 -11.48
CA TYR A 258 -4.47 7.35 -12.64
C TYR A 258 -3.71 7.46 -13.98
N ASN A 259 -2.82 8.44 -14.15
CA ASN A 259 -2.16 8.64 -15.45
C ASN A 259 -1.03 7.63 -15.71
N TYR A 260 -0.28 7.21 -14.69
CA TYR A 260 0.82 6.28 -14.80
C TYR A 260 0.33 4.87 -15.19
N PRO A 261 -0.73 4.30 -14.58
CA PRO A 261 -1.29 3.02 -15.04
C PRO A 261 -1.80 3.08 -16.49
N LEU A 262 -2.43 4.19 -16.90
CA LEU A 262 -2.86 4.39 -18.29
C LEU A 262 -1.67 4.45 -19.25
N THR A 263 -0.62 5.18 -18.86
CA THR A 263 0.63 5.29 -19.63
C THR A 263 1.34 3.94 -19.74
N VAL A 264 1.43 3.20 -18.65
CA VAL A 264 1.99 1.83 -18.61
C VAL A 264 1.17 0.90 -19.50
N ARG A 265 -0.17 0.93 -19.41
CA ARG A 265 -1.04 0.14 -20.27
C ARG A 265 -0.81 0.44 -21.74
N ARG A 266 -0.75 1.73 -22.12
CA ARG A 266 -0.45 2.15 -23.49
C ARG A 266 0.90 1.62 -23.96
N ARG A 267 1.95 1.75 -23.13
CA ARG A 267 3.29 1.22 -23.42
C ARG A 267 3.29 -0.29 -23.64
N ILE A 268 2.61 -1.05 -22.78
CA ILE A 268 2.50 -2.52 -22.90
C ILE A 268 1.80 -2.92 -24.20
N ILE A 269 0.73 -2.21 -24.58
CA ILE A 269 -0.02 -2.47 -25.83
C ILE A 269 0.87 -2.17 -27.05
N GLU A 270 1.49 -0.99 -27.10
CA GLU A 270 2.38 -0.59 -28.20
C GLU A 270 3.57 -1.54 -28.34
N LYS A 271 4.20 -1.92 -27.23
CA LYS A 271 5.29 -2.89 -27.20
C LYS A 271 4.86 -4.28 -27.65
N THR A 272 3.65 -4.71 -27.27
CA THR A 272 3.10 -6.00 -27.71
C THR A 272 2.84 -5.99 -29.21
N LYS A 273 2.28 -4.90 -29.77
CA LYS A 273 2.12 -4.75 -31.22
C LYS A 273 3.45 -4.82 -31.97
N ARG A 274 4.48 -4.10 -31.51
CA ARG A 274 5.83 -4.15 -32.11
C ARG A 274 6.44 -5.55 -32.06
N ARG A 275 6.25 -6.27 -30.95
CA ARG A 275 6.86 -7.59 -30.74
C ARG A 275 6.08 -8.75 -31.33
N GLN A 276 4.85 -8.54 -31.83
CA GLN A 276 4.07 -9.59 -32.49
C GLN A 276 4.74 -10.11 -33.76
N GLN A 277 5.56 -9.29 -34.42
CA GLN A 277 6.30 -9.65 -35.64
C GLN A 277 7.61 -10.41 -35.36
N LEU A 278 8.04 -10.50 -34.10
CA LEU A 278 9.27 -11.18 -33.72
C LEU A 278 9.01 -12.66 -33.42
N ASN A 279 9.97 -13.51 -33.78
CA ASN A 279 9.94 -14.92 -33.45
C ASN A 279 10.04 -15.16 -31.93
N ARG A 280 9.48 -16.28 -31.49
CA ARG A 280 9.49 -16.71 -30.08
C ARG A 280 10.85 -17.33 -29.74
N TYR A 281 11.76 -16.53 -29.18
CA TYR A 281 13.06 -17.01 -28.73
C TYR A 281 13.07 -17.27 -27.23
N LEU A 282 13.10 -18.54 -26.83
CA LEU A 282 13.19 -18.97 -25.42
C LEU A 282 14.63 -19.16 -24.94
N LEU A 283 15.55 -19.40 -25.88
CA LEU A 283 16.95 -19.72 -25.61
C LEU A 283 17.68 -18.66 -24.74
N PRO A 284 17.53 -17.35 -24.96
CA PRO A 284 18.24 -16.35 -24.16
C PRO A 284 17.85 -16.36 -22.67
N ALA A 285 16.61 -16.78 -22.37
CA ALA A 285 16.13 -16.85 -21.00
C ALA A 285 16.72 -18.05 -20.23
N ILE A 286 16.86 -19.19 -20.92
CA ILE A 286 17.53 -20.37 -20.37
C ILE A 286 19.01 -20.06 -20.14
N ALA A 287 19.67 -19.44 -21.13
CA ALA A 287 21.06 -19.02 -21.01
C ALA A 287 21.26 -18.04 -19.83
N ALA A 288 20.35 -17.07 -19.65
CA ALA A 288 20.38 -16.14 -18.53
C ALA A 288 20.22 -16.85 -17.18
N ALA A 289 19.31 -17.82 -17.07
CA ALA A 289 19.14 -18.60 -15.84
C ALA A 289 20.39 -19.43 -15.49
N ILE A 290 21.02 -20.06 -16.49
CA ILE A 290 22.28 -20.81 -16.30
C ILE A 290 23.42 -19.88 -15.88
N ALA A 291 23.61 -18.78 -16.60
CA ALA A 291 24.66 -17.80 -16.29
C ALA A 291 24.48 -17.17 -14.91
N GLY A 292 23.24 -16.79 -14.56
CA GLY A 292 22.90 -16.27 -13.25
C GLY A 292 23.11 -17.30 -12.14
N GLY A 293 22.79 -18.57 -12.40
CA GLY A 293 22.97 -19.66 -11.44
C GLY A 293 24.45 -19.91 -11.16
N ALA A 294 25.26 -20.00 -12.22
CA ALA A 294 26.70 -20.14 -12.12
C ALA A 294 27.34 -18.97 -11.37
N LEU A 295 26.90 -17.73 -11.62
CA LEU A 295 27.37 -16.55 -10.91
C LEU A 295 27.07 -16.62 -9.41
N LEU A 296 25.84 -16.97 -9.02
CA LEU A 296 25.48 -17.08 -7.61
C LEU A 296 26.24 -18.20 -6.89
N VAL A 297 26.43 -19.35 -7.56
CA VAL A 297 27.24 -20.45 -7.02
C VAL A 297 28.71 -20.02 -6.87
N GLY A 298 29.28 -19.32 -7.84
CA GLY A 298 30.64 -18.79 -7.74
C GLY A 298 30.82 -17.77 -6.61
N LEU A 299 29.81 -16.92 -6.39
CA LEU A 299 29.80 -15.98 -5.25
C LEU A 299 29.72 -16.71 -3.90
N ASP A 300 28.95 -17.80 -3.81
CA ASP A 300 28.95 -18.65 -2.62
C ASP A 300 30.34 -19.27 -2.37
N VAL A 301 31.02 -19.77 -3.41
CA VAL A 301 32.40 -20.30 -3.28
C VAL A 301 33.37 -19.23 -2.77
N MET A 302 33.31 -18.01 -3.31
CA MET A 302 34.14 -16.89 -2.86
C MET A 302 33.83 -16.46 -1.43
N ALA A 303 32.54 -16.44 -1.06
CA ALA A 303 32.11 -16.11 0.29
C ALA A 303 32.59 -17.15 1.31
N MET A 304 32.59 -18.43 0.93
CA MET A 304 33.06 -19.55 1.76
C MET A 304 34.59 -19.58 1.87
N SER A 305 35.33 -19.31 0.80
CA SER A 305 36.80 -19.29 0.83
C SER A 305 37.39 -18.13 1.65
N SER A 306 36.64 -17.03 1.77
CA SER A 306 37.03 -15.87 2.60
C SER A 306 36.71 -16.00 4.09
N ALA A 307 35.88 -16.98 4.48
CA ALA A 307 35.49 -17.18 5.86
C ALA A 307 36.41 -18.21 6.52
N SER A 308 37.24 -17.77 7.47
CA SER A 308 38.10 -18.64 8.30
C SER A 308 37.31 -19.56 9.25
N GLU A 309 35.98 -19.43 9.32
CA GLU A 309 35.08 -20.28 10.10
C GLU A 309 34.23 -21.13 9.14
N LEU A 310 34.68 -22.37 8.91
CA LEU A 310 34.05 -23.33 8.02
C LEU A 310 32.73 -23.92 8.55
N THR A 311 32.13 -23.37 9.61
CA THR A 311 31.04 -24.04 10.36
C THR A 311 29.76 -23.22 10.54
N ALA A 312 29.56 -22.13 9.81
CA ALA A 312 28.39 -21.28 10.02
C ALA A 312 27.36 -21.32 8.87
N SER A 313 26.15 -21.73 9.24
CA SER A 313 24.93 -21.96 8.46
C SER A 313 24.56 -20.98 7.34
N PHE A 314 23.78 -21.53 6.39
CA PHE A 314 22.99 -20.91 5.30
C PHE A 314 22.59 -19.43 5.46
N ALA A 315 22.17 -19.01 6.66
CA ALA A 315 21.74 -17.65 6.92
C ALA A 315 22.88 -16.61 6.79
N ARG A 316 24.13 -17.00 7.10
CA ARG A 316 25.27 -16.09 7.00
C ARG A 316 25.74 -15.88 5.55
N SER A 317 25.72 -16.92 4.69
CA SER A 317 26.13 -16.74 3.28
C SER A 317 25.20 -15.78 2.54
N LEU A 318 23.88 -16.01 2.62
CA LEU A 318 22.87 -15.14 2.01
C LEU A 318 22.96 -13.70 2.52
N SER A 319 23.29 -13.49 3.79
CA SER A 319 23.49 -12.13 4.35
C SER A 319 24.70 -11.40 3.77
N LYS A 320 25.73 -12.12 3.29
CA LYS A 320 26.92 -11.52 2.66
C LYS A 320 26.70 -11.20 1.19
N ILE A 321 25.93 -12.03 0.48
CA ILE A 321 25.63 -11.88 -0.95
C ILE A 321 24.19 -11.41 -1.22
N TRP A 322 23.54 -10.77 -0.24
CA TRP A 322 22.13 -10.38 -0.30
C TRP A 322 21.81 -9.51 -1.52
N TYR A 323 22.73 -8.64 -1.92
CA TYR A 323 22.59 -7.80 -3.11
C TYR A 323 22.54 -8.64 -4.39
N ALA A 324 23.36 -9.68 -4.51
CA ALA A 324 23.38 -10.57 -5.68
C ALA A 324 22.10 -11.43 -5.75
N VAL A 325 21.61 -11.87 -4.60
CA VAL A 325 20.35 -12.62 -4.45
C VAL A 325 19.14 -11.83 -4.93
N ILE A 326 19.18 -10.50 -4.82
CA ILE A 326 18.14 -9.61 -5.35
C ILE A 326 18.40 -9.30 -6.83
N LEU A 327 19.62 -8.86 -7.17
CA LEU A 327 19.95 -8.32 -8.49
C LEU A 327 19.98 -9.41 -9.57
N VAL A 328 20.56 -10.59 -9.29
CA VAL A 328 20.72 -11.64 -10.31
C VAL A 328 19.36 -12.15 -10.79
N PRO A 329 18.43 -12.60 -9.92
CA PRO A 329 17.12 -13.03 -10.40
C PRO A 329 16.34 -11.89 -11.06
N PHE A 330 16.45 -10.66 -10.56
CA PHE A 330 15.86 -9.48 -11.21
C PHE A 330 16.35 -9.33 -12.66
N PHE A 331 17.66 -9.36 -12.91
CA PHE A 331 18.20 -9.24 -14.27
C PHE A 331 17.87 -10.44 -15.15
N VAL A 332 17.87 -11.66 -14.59
CA VAL A 332 17.46 -12.87 -15.33
C VAL A 332 16.01 -12.75 -15.80
N GLY A 333 15.09 -12.35 -14.92
CA GLY A 333 13.69 -12.12 -15.27
C GLY A 333 13.51 -10.96 -16.27
N TRP A 334 14.32 -9.90 -16.12
CA TRP A 334 14.35 -8.78 -17.06
C TRP A 334 14.78 -9.23 -18.46
N VAL A 335 15.88 -9.98 -18.59
CA VAL A 335 16.38 -10.52 -19.86
C VAL A 335 15.33 -11.45 -20.46
N ALA A 336 14.81 -12.39 -19.68
CA ALA A 336 13.81 -13.36 -20.14
C ALA A 336 12.57 -12.68 -20.76
N SER A 337 12.02 -11.65 -20.10
CA SER A 337 10.89 -10.90 -20.65
C SER A 337 11.30 -9.95 -21.78
N ALA A 338 12.52 -9.42 -21.75
CA ALA A 338 13.04 -8.54 -22.80
C ALA A 338 13.25 -9.28 -24.12
N THR A 339 13.68 -10.56 -24.10
CA THR A 339 14.02 -11.35 -25.29
C THR A 339 12.87 -12.22 -25.79
N ALA A 340 11.82 -12.44 -25.00
CA ALA A 340 10.66 -13.25 -25.38
C ALA A 340 9.77 -12.57 -26.44
N GLY A 341 10.25 -12.48 -27.68
CA GLY A 341 9.50 -11.98 -28.85
C GLY A 341 8.23 -12.79 -29.14
N GLY A 342 7.25 -12.20 -29.83
CA GLY A 342 6.05 -12.88 -30.31
C GLY A 342 5.04 -13.37 -29.25
N MET A 343 5.35 -13.28 -27.96
CA MET A 343 4.47 -13.69 -26.87
C MET A 343 3.54 -12.55 -26.42
N ARG A 344 2.41 -12.86 -25.78
CA ARG A 344 1.58 -11.85 -25.09
C ARG A 344 2.31 -11.35 -23.83
N SER A 345 2.12 -10.09 -23.43
CA SER A 345 2.82 -9.49 -22.27
C SER A 345 2.67 -10.30 -20.98
N SER A 346 1.45 -10.78 -20.66
CA SER A 346 1.22 -11.63 -19.49
C SER A 346 2.04 -12.93 -19.53
N ARG A 347 2.21 -13.55 -20.71
CA ARG A 347 3.03 -14.75 -20.87
C ARG A 347 4.52 -14.46 -20.75
N ARG A 348 5.00 -13.27 -21.15
CA ARG A 348 6.40 -12.86 -20.96
C ARG A 348 6.73 -12.65 -19.48
N ILE A 349 5.82 -12.02 -18.74
CA ILE A 349 5.94 -11.84 -17.29
C ILE A 349 5.96 -13.19 -16.58
N ALA A 350 5.02 -14.08 -16.91
CA ALA A 350 4.99 -15.43 -16.36
C ALA A 350 6.26 -16.23 -16.70
N PHE A 351 6.76 -16.08 -17.94
CA PHE A 351 8.00 -16.70 -18.37
C PHE A 351 9.22 -16.19 -17.60
N GLY A 352 9.30 -14.88 -17.32
CA GLY A 352 10.32 -14.30 -16.44
C GLY A 352 10.29 -14.89 -15.03
N ALA A 353 9.10 -15.05 -14.43
CA ALA A 353 8.97 -15.70 -13.13
C ALA A 353 9.44 -17.17 -13.16
N LEU A 354 9.06 -17.93 -14.20
CA LEU A 354 9.51 -19.32 -14.39
C LEU A 354 11.03 -19.42 -14.56
N THR A 355 11.67 -18.44 -15.21
CA THR A 355 13.13 -18.41 -15.31
C THR A 355 13.81 -18.13 -13.98
N GLY A 356 13.16 -17.39 -13.07
CA GLY A 356 13.58 -17.26 -11.68
C GLY A 356 13.48 -18.57 -10.89
N VAL A 357 12.44 -19.37 -11.12
CA VAL A 357 12.32 -20.73 -10.55
C VAL A 357 13.47 -21.60 -11.04
N LEU A 358 13.74 -21.61 -12.35
CA LEU A 358 14.84 -22.38 -12.94
C LEU A 358 16.19 -21.96 -12.37
N LEU A 359 16.44 -20.65 -12.23
CA LEU A 359 17.61 -20.11 -11.55
C LEU A 359 17.74 -20.64 -10.11
N GLY A 360 16.62 -20.70 -9.37
CA GLY A 360 16.57 -21.22 -8.01
C GLY A 360 16.91 -22.71 -7.93
N ILE A 361 16.47 -23.50 -8.91
CA ILE A 361 16.82 -24.92 -9.03
C ILE A 361 18.32 -25.06 -9.28
N ILE A 362 18.88 -24.32 -10.25
CA ILE A 362 20.31 -24.38 -10.59
C ILE A 362 21.17 -23.97 -9.40
N HIS A 363 20.83 -22.86 -8.73
CA HIS A 363 21.55 -22.39 -7.55
C HIS A 363 21.46 -23.38 -6.39
N THR A 364 20.28 -23.98 -6.17
CA THR A 364 20.11 -25.02 -5.14
C THR A 364 20.97 -26.23 -5.43
N ALA A 365 20.94 -26.76 -6.66
CA ALA A 365 21.76 -27.89 -7.05
C ALA A 365 23.26 -27.60 -6.90
N GLY A 366 23.72 -26.43 -7.35
CA GLY A 366 25.12 -26.02 -7.18
C GLY A 366 25.51 -25.90 -5.70
N ASN A 367 24.63 -25.33 -4.88
CA ASN A 367 24.86 -25.23 -3.44
C ASN A 367 24.86 -26.62 -2.75
N THR A 368 23.98 -27.55 -3.15
CA THR A 368 24.02 -28.94 -2.65
C THR A 368 25.38 -29.58 -2.92
N VAL A 369 25.90 -29.43 -4.13
CA VAL A 369 27.21 -29.97 -4.53
C VAL A 369 28.35 -29.35 -3.72
N LEU A 370 28.32 -28.03 -3.49
CA LEU A 370 29.34 -27.36 -2.67
C LEU A 370 29.33 -27.88 -1.23
N VAL A 371 28.14 -28.00 -0.64
CA VAL A 371 28.00 -28.38 0.76
C VAL A 371 28.39 -29.86 0.98
N THR A 372 28.09 -30.74 0.02
CA THR A 372 28.55 -32.15 0.08
C THR A 372 30.06 -32.28 -0.13
N GLN A 373 30.65 -31.53 -1.06
CA GLN A 373 32.11 -31.56 -1.29
C GLN A 373 32.91 -31.03 -0.11
N TRP A 374 32.36 -30.08 0.66
CA TRP A 374 33.05 -29.45 1.79
C TRP A 374 32.78 -30.16 3.14
N GLY A 375 32.06 -31.29 3.13
CA GLY A 375 31.85 -32.12 4.32
C GLY A 375 31.03 -31.45 5.43
N LEU A 376 30.16 -30.49 5.08
CA LEU A 376 29.47 -29.60 6.04
C LEU A 376 28.21 -30.20 6.70
N PHE A 377 27.91 -31.49 6.51
CA PHE A 377 26.74 -32.15 7.10
C PHE A 377 27.09 -33.50 7.74
N ASP A 378 26.60 -33.71 8.95
CA ASP A 378 26.70 -34.96 9.72
C ASP A 378 25.68 -36.04 9.28
N GLY A 379 25.36 -36.11 7.98
CA GLY A 379 24.50 -37.16 7.43
C GLY A 379 23.70 -36.75 6.18
N LEU A 380 23.44 -37.74 5.31
CA LEU A 380 22.74 -37.54 4.04
C LEU A 380 21.28 -37.08 4.24
N LEU A 381 20.56 -37.64 5.22
CA LEU A 381 19.14 -37.35 5.43
C LEU A 381 18.89 -35.91 5.90
N GLN A 382 19.74 -35.39 6.79
CA GLN A 382 19.68 -34.01 7.27
C GLN A 382 20.00 -33.03 6.15
N CYS A 383 21.02 -33.34 5.32
CA CYS A 383 21.36 -32.58 4.13
C CYS A 383 20.17 -32.46 3.16
N TYR A 384 19.41 -33.54 2.91
CA TYR A 384 18.24 -33.50 2.04
C TYR A 384 17.11 -32.62 2.58
N TYR A 385 16.83 -32.68 3.89
CA TYR A 385 15.75 -31.89 4.49
C TYR A 385 16.07 -30.39 4.46
N ASP A 386 17.26 -30.02 4.93
CA ASP A 386 17.70 -28.63 5.01
C ASP A 386 17.87 -28.02 3.61
N THR A 387 18.42 -28.78 2.67
CA THR A 387 18.59 -28.33 1.29
C THR A 387 17.28 -28.28 0.51
N GLY A 388 16.33 -29.17 0.82
CA GLY A 388 14.99 -29.17 0.22
C GLY A 388 14.18 -27.94 0.62
N LEU A 389 14.12 -27.64 1.92
CA LEU A 389 13.40 -26.46 2.42
C LEU A 389 14.08 -25.16 1.96
N ALA A 390 15.41 -25.09 2.01
CA ALA A 390 16.17 -23.96 1.48
C ALA A 390 15.96 -23.79 -0.03
N GLY A 391 15.90 -24.89 -0.78
CA GLY A 391 15.64 -24.90 -2.21
C GLY A 391 14.26 -24.35 -2.56
N LEU A 392 13.23 -24.72 -1.80
CA LEU A 392 11.89 -24.16 -1.95
C LEU A 392 11.88 -22.63 -1.73
N TRP A 393 12.56 -22.15 -0.69
CA TRP A 393 12.70 -20.72 -0.43
C TRP A 393 13.46 -19.99 -1.54
N ARG A 394 14.55 -20.57 -2.09
CA ARG A 394 15.30 -20.00 -3.22
C ARG A 394 14.45 -19.90 -4.46
N MET A 395 13.74 -20.96 -4.83
CA MET A 395 12.81 -20.95 -5.97
C MET A 395 11.75 -19.87 -5.81
N PHE A 396 11.17 -19.73 -4.62
CA PHE A 396 10.16 -18.70 -4.34
C PHE A 396 10.73 -17.29 -4.43
N LEU A 397 11.83 -16.99 -3.72
CA LEU A 397 12.44 -15.66 -3.70
C LEU A 397 12.95 -15.25 -5.09
N PHE A 398 13.60 -16.17 -5.81
CA PHE A 398 14.14 -15.85 -7.13
C PHE A 398 13.01 -15.67 -8.16
N ALA A 399 11.94 -16.45 -8.07
CA ALA A 399 10.74 -16.21 -8.88
C ALA A 399 10.12 -14.84 -8.59
N LEU A 400 10.07 -14.43 -7.33
CA LEU A 400 9.56 -13.12 -6.93
C LEU A 400 10.41 -11.97 -7.51
N PHE A 401 11.73 -12.01 -7.34
CA PHE A 401 12.61 -10.96 -7.86
C PHE A 401 12.66 -10.97 -9.40
N ALA A 402 12.65 -12.15 -10.03
CA ALA A 402 12.57 -12.28 -11.48
C ALA A 402 11.23 -11.76 -12.04
N LEU A 403 10.13 -11.96 -11.33
CA LEU A 403 8.83 -11.38 -11.66
C LEU A 403 8.91 -9.84 -11.68
N VAL A 404 9.52 -9.24 -10.67
CA VAL A 404 9.72 -7.78 -10.62
C VAL A 404 10.57 -7.31 -11.81
N GLY A 405 11.68 -7.98 -12.10
CA GLY A 405 12.52 -7.69 -13.26
C GLY A 405 11.76 -7.79 -14.59
N ALA A 406 10.94 -8.81 -14.76
CA ALA A 406 10.09 -9.00 -15.93
C ALA A 406 9.04 -7.89 -16.08
N VAL A 407 8.39 -7.48 -14.98
CA VAL A 407 7.45 -6.35 -14.97
C VAL A 407 8.16 -5.05 -15.35
N VAL A 408 9.35 -4.78 -14.80
CA VAL A 408 10.16 -3.61 -15.17
C VAL A 408 10.52 -3.65 -16.66
N ALA A 409 10.90 -4.81 -17.19
CA ALA A 409 11.17 -4.99 -18.61
C ALA A 409 9.95 -4.62 -19.46
N GLU A 410 8.74 -4.99 -19.06
CA GLU A 410 7.51 -4.73 -19.80
C GLU A 410 7.02 -3.29 -19.71
N THR A 411 7.28 -2.61 -18.59
CA THR A 411 6.77 -1.25 -18.29
C THR A 411 7.73 -0.12 -18.73
N ARG A 412 9.01 -0.44 -18.97
CA ARG A 412 10.02 0.53 -19.44
C ARG A 412 9.61 1.18 -20.77
N PRO A 413 9.79 2.52 -20.93
CA PRO A 413 9.55 3.19 -22.20
C PRO A 413 10.37 2.55 -23.33
N GLY A 414 9.73 2.28 -24.46
CA GLY A 414 10.43 1.83 -25.65
C GLY A 414 11.40 2.90 -26.14
N ARG A 415 12.55 2.50 -26.71
CA ARG A 415 13.39 3.44 -27.47
C ARG A 415 12.48 4.11 -28.52
N LYS A 416 12.47 5.45 -28.54
CA LYS A 416 11.89 6.20 -29.65
C LYS A 416 12.59 5.68 -30.91
N SER A 417 11.83 5.17 -31.87
CA SER A 417 12.34 4.98 -33.22
C SER A 417 12.70 6.38 -33.70
N GLN A 418 14.00 6.65 -33.82
CA GLN A 418 14.46 7.74 -34.66
C GLN A 418 14.17 7.39 -36.11
#